data_AF-A0A7X1NDV8-F1
#
_entry.id   AF-A0A7X1NDV8-F1
#
_cell.length_a   1.000
_cell.length_b   1.000
_cell.length_c   1.000
_cell.angle_alpha   90.00
_cell.angle_beta   90.00
_cell.angle_gamma   90.00
#
_symmetry.space_group_name_H-M   'P 1'
#
loop_
_entity.id
_entity.type
_entity.pdbx_description
1 polymer ?
#
loop_
_entity_poly.entity_id
_entity_poly.type
_entity_poly.pdbx_seq_one_letter_code
_entity_poly.pdbx_strand_id
1 'polypeptide(L)'
;MGWGFRKSIKIAPGIRINLSKSGISTSIGGKGFTYNTRGRITTSIPGTGIRYTTNLKGRKSSRRDSHGTSESTGTEHMNTENLSKKEQATQDFVYKVQSRTTNALRQYFISHGVYVEDDDIGEAVKLEAFQPFLNTLAHDLALTTKAIKLAVDIGTVSLAEKEKAMLAVYEMEHKCAAAQGPRGELQTAASALMARVRAWPSVPGFVGPLFAALLGCFLMAVLSVPVGQALTGFALSYGGYKTFSFMRKKAVSSQAIKEANEWFQSKLTVEVTPRPAIRSSNDYVALKAAASATVTAAAVIYTIIVYPHHPASNGNGEQVTLQSDTTAVGSNGVVPAAASATTLNTVHPVPDFSWLVGKYPSDVVNDKRFRSAFNGVSRADWIKILERLAVVNSSGIQMQDGYLVAQGCKEHECSTEQAAFAINATSGKGVMLVKQTSNPSGNASIKIFQWPDLPVGVTPLSSWAQEAAGTDAAPSAQTASFQQTSFECSKAHSDAEHIICSDAELASDDVRLAAIYAKAKAAADDPVAFKERTRAQWNYREQQCHERECLIRWYADQNVALAAIAETGKVAQQ
;
A
#
# COMPACT_ATOMS: atom_id res chain seq x y z
N MET A 1 -9.35 -7.01 -21.04
CA MET A 1 -9.66 -5.62 -20.61
C MET A 1 -9.16 -5.46 -19.17
N GLY A 2 -7.88 -5.15 -19.02
CA GLY A 2 -7.16 -5.32 -17.74
C GLY A 2 -7.30 -4.14 -16.79
N TRP A 3 -7.57 -4.43 -15.52
CA TRP A 3 -7.68 -3.47 -14.42
C TRP A 3 -6.41 -2.59 -14.33
N GLY A 4 -6.60 -1.26 -14.30
CA GLY A 4 -5.54 -0.28 -14.13
C GLY A 4 -5.48 0.22 -12.68
N PHE A 5 -4.33 0.10 -12.03
CA PHE A 5 -4.10 0.66 -10.69
C PHE A 5 -3.42 2.02 -10.79
N ARG A 6 -3.99 3.04 -10.12
CA ARG A 6 -3.40 4.36 -9.88
C ARG A 6 -3.82 4.86 -8.48
N LYS A 7 -2.90 5.07 -7.55
CA LYS A 7 -3.13 5.57 -6.17
C LYS A 7 -2.18 6.74 -5.89
N SER A 8 -2.64 7.84 -5.28
CA SER A 8 -1.78 8.98 -4.93
C SER A 8 -1.86 9.22 -3.42
N ILE A 9 -0.73 9.21 -2.73
CA ILE A 9 -0.61 9.23 -1.26
C ILE A 9 0.05 10.54 -0.86
N LYS A 10 -0.59 11.37 -0.03
CA LYS A 10 -0.04 12.65 0.41
C LYS A 10 0.85 12.40 1.65
N ILE A 11 2.10 12.83 1.61
CA ILE A 11 3.09 12.56 2.67
C ILE A 11 3.36 13.80 3.51
N ALA A 12 3.34 14.97 2.88
CA ALA A 12 3.48 16.26 3.54
C ALA A 12 2.65 17.32 2.79
N PRO A 13 2.40 18.51 3.39
CA PRO A 13 1.83 19.64 2.66
C PRO A 13 2.70 19.95 1.44
N GLY A 14 2.16 19.68 0.25
CA GLY A 14 2.87 19.87 -0.99
C GLY A 14 3.73 18.69 -1.46
N ILE A 15 3.61 17.47 -0.92
CA ILE A 15 4.31 16.28 -1.45
C ILE A 15 3.35 15.08 -1.48
N ARG A 16 3.22 14.42 -2.63
CA ARG A 16 2.29 13.29 -2.87
C ARG A 16 2.94 12.19 -3.71
N ILE A 17 2.98 10.94 -3.28
CA ILE A 17 3.50 9.82 -4.08
C ILE A 17 2.38 9.19 -4.92
N ASN A 18 2.54 9.16 -6.24
CA ASN A 18 1.62 8.56 -7.20
C ASN A 18 2.14 7.19 -7.62
N LEU A 19 1.44 6.14 -7.23
CA LEU A 19 1.67 4.77 -7.66
C LEU A 19 0.76 4.46 -8.84
N SER A 20 1.28 3.83 -9.88
CA SER A 20 0.50 3.40 -11.05
C SER A 20 1.09 2.15 -11.68
N LYS A 21 0.41 1.58 -12.69
CA LYS A 21 0.89 0.42 -13.45
C LYS A 21 2.29 0.59 -14.08
N SER A 22 2.69 1.83 -14.38
CA SER A 22 4.02 2.17 -14.94
C SER A 22 5.09 2.48 -13.87
N GLY A 23 4.80 2.30 -12.57
CA GLY A 23 5.73 2.51 -11.45
C GLY A 23 5.26 3.59 -10.46
N ILE A 24 6.19 4.03 -9.60
CA ILE A 24 6.00 5.06 -8.56
C ILE A 24 6.47 6.42 -9.11
N SER A 25 5.77 7.50 -8.80
CA SER A 25 6.20 8.86 -9.09
C SER A 25 5.76 9.89 -8.05
N THR A 26 6.71 10.59 -7.49
CA THR A 26 6.55 11.62 -6.47
C THR A 26 6.00 12.90 -7.09
N SER A 27 5.02 13.54 -6.47
CA SER A 27 4.42 14.81 -6.85
C SER A 27 4.72 15.86 -5.80
N ILE A 28 5.62 16.78 -6.10
CA ILE A 28 6.04 17.88 -5.25
C ILE A 28 5.23 19.13 -5.65
N GLY A 29 4.19 19.44 -4.89
CA GLY A 29 3.56 20.75 -4.75
C GLY A 29 2.12 20.75 -4.18
N GLY A 30 1.63 21.93 -3.79
CA GLY A 30 0.33 22.20 -3.13
C GLY A 30 -0.71 22.93 -3.99
N LYS A 31 -1.71 23.58 -3.35
CA LYS A 31 -2.62 24.51 -4.04
C LYS A 31 -1.74 25.61 -4.65
N GLY A 32 -1.80 25.86 -5.97
CA GLY A 32 -0.81 26.72 -6.63
C GLY A 32 0.00 26.03 -7.71
N PHE A 33 0.65 24.92 -7.36
CA PHE A 33 1.71 24.30 -8.16
C PHE A 33 1.94 22.86 -7.69
N THR A 34 2.09 21.88 -8.59
CA THR A 34 2.32 20.46 -8.30
C THR A 34 3.13 19.85 -9.44
N TYR A 35 4.42 19.63 -9.21
CA TYR A 35 5.35 18.92 -10.10
C TYR A 35 5.28 17.41 -9.83
N ASN A 36 5.43 16.54 -10.83
CA ASN A 36 5.51 15.09 -10.68
C ASN A 36 6.85 14.60 -11.27
N THR A 37 7.54 13.65 -10.62
CA THR A 37 8.83 13.10 -11.05
C THR A 37 8.80 12.39 -12.41
N ARG A 38 7.62 12.16 -12.99
CA ARG A 38 7.46 11.76 -14.40
C ARG A 38 7.42 12.91 -15.40
N GLY A 39 7.69 14.13 -14.93
CA GLY A 39 7.67 15.35 -15.72
C GLY A 39 6.30 15.99 -15.87
N ARG A 40 5.25 15.56 -15.15
CA ARG A 40 3.92 16.22 -15.19
C ARG A 40 3.86 17.36 -14.19
N ILE A 41 3.66 18.59 -14.65
CA ILE A 41 3.57 19.80 -13.81
C ILE A 41 2.16 20.35 -13.88
N THR A 42 1.59 20.74 -12.74
CA THR A 42 0.24 21.31 -12.63
C THR A 42 0.26 22.58 -11.80
N THR A 43 0.00 23.74 -12.41
CA THR A 43 -0.16 25.03 -11.74
C THR A 43 -1.64 25.37 -11.60
N SER A 44 -2.06 26.09 -10.56
CA SER A 44 -3.47 26.40 -10.34
C SER A 44 -3.61 27.60 -9.40
N ILE A 45 -4.43 28.58 -9.74
CA ILE A 45 -4.68 29.73 -8.87
C ILE A 45 -5.65 29.29 -7.76
N PRO A 46 -5.26 29.35 -6.47
CA PRO A 46 -6.12 28.89 -5.38
C PRO A 46 -7.42 29.72 -5.30
N GLY A 47 -8.57 29.04 -5.23
CA GLY A 47 -9.87 29.71 -5.05
C GLY A 47 -10.59 30.14 -6.34
N THR A 48 -9.93 30.10 -7.50
CA THR A 48 -10.55 30.51 -8.78
C THR A 48 -10.97 29.33 -9.66
N GLY A 49 -10.61 28.09 -9.29
CA GLY A 49 -10.86 26.89 -10.09
C GLY A 49 -9.95 26.74 -11.31
N ILE A 50 -9.09 27.73 -11.59
CA ILE A 50 -8.21 27.76 -12.76
C ILE A 50 -6.97 26.90 -12.48
N ARG A 51 -6.79 25.84 -13.27
CA ARG A 51 -5.63 24.92 -13.21
C ARG A 51 -5.05 24.65 -14.61
N TYR A 52 -3.75 24.52 -14.70
CA TYR A 52 -2.97 24.37 -15.91
C TYR A 52 -1.98 23.19 -15.73
N THR A 53 -1.97 22.19 -16.62
CA THR A 53 -1.13 20.98 -16.47
C THR A 53 -0.32 20.68 -17.75
N THR A 54 0.99 20.48 -17.66
CA THR A 54 1.87 20.06 -18.79
C THR A 54 2.75 18.86 -18.46
N ASN A 55 3.22 18.16 -19.49
CA ASN A 55 4.17 17.05 -19.36
C ASN A 55 5.49 17.40 -20.08
N LEU A 56 6.61 17.37 -19.35
CA LEU A 56 7.97 17.70 -19.83
C LEU A 56 8.62 16.60 -20.70
N LYS A 57 8.07 15.37 -20.71
CA LYS A 57 8.59 14.24 -21.51
C LYS A 57 7.71 14.02 -22.76
N GLY A 58 7.96 14.79 -23.81
CA GLY A 58 7.33 14.62 -25.11
C GLY A 58 8.09 13.61 -25.98
N ARG A 59 7.53 12.40 -26.15
CA ARG A 59 7.95 11.50 -27.24
C ARG A 59 7.46 12.13 -28.54
N LYS A 60 8.36 12.49 -29.46
CA LYS A 60 8.02 12.86 -30.86
C LYS A 60 7.23 11.70 -31.46
N SER A 61 5.91 11.81 -31.47
CA SER A 61 5.04 10.93 -32.23
C SER A 61 4.87 11.55 -33.60
N SER A 62 5.34 10.86 -34.63
CA SER A 62 5.05 11.21 -36.02
C SER A 62 3.54 11.34 -36.21
N ARG A 63 3.12 12.48 -36.76
CA ARG A 63 1.76 12.66 -37.29
C ARG A 63 1.56 11.66 -38.43
N ARG A 64 0.53 10.82 -38.32
CA ARG A 64 -0.16 10.26 -39.48
C ARG A 64 -1.48 11.02 -39.57
N ASP A 65 -1.59 11.82 -40.63
CA ASP A 65 -2.78 12.58 -40.97
C ASP A 65 -3.87 11.70 -41.59
N SER A 66 -5.12 12.06 -41.28
CA SER A 66 -6.37 11.90 -42.06
C SER A 66 -6.94 10.48 -42.24
N HIS A 67 -8.26 10.24 -42.25
CA HIS A 67 -9.44 11.10 -42.39
C HIS A 67 -10.68 10.37 -41.82
N GLY A 68 -11.67 11.09 -41.30
CA GLY A 68 -12.93 10.49 -40.83
C GLY A 68 -13.82 11.48 -40.07
N THR A 69 -14.55 12.29 -40.83
CA THR A 69 -15.57 13.24 -40.43
C THR A 69 -16.77 12.58 -39.73
N SER A 70 -17.22 13.14 -38.61
CA SER A 70 -18.64 13.49 -38.37
C SER A 70 -18.80 14.27 -37.06
N GLU A 71 -19.62 15.30 -37.18
CA GLU A 71 -19.92 16.36 -36.23
C GLU A 71 -20.74 15.96 -34.99
N SER A 72 -20.72 16.90 -34.05
CA SER A 72 -21.75 17.21 -33.04
C SER A 72 -21.68 16.45 -31.71
N THR A 73 -21.18 17.10 -30.66
CA THR A 73 -22.00 17.91 -29.73
C THR A 73 -21.07 18.55 -28.70
N GLY A 74 -21.29 19.84 -28.41
CA GLY A 74 -20.37 20.71 -27.68
C GLY A 74 -19.95 20.26 -26.29
N THR A 75 -18.65 20.31 -26.06
CA THR A 75 -18.07 20.81 -24.81
C THR A 75 -16.73 21.43 -25.21
N GLU A 76 -16.57 22.73 -24.96
CA GLU A 76 -15.35 23.47 -25.27
C GLU A 76 -14.15 22.86 -24.53
N HIS A 77 -13.46 21.94 -25.19
CA HIS A 77 -12.08 21.64 -24.88
C HIS A 77 -11.22 22.78 -25.42
N MET A 78 -10.98 23.80 -24.59
CA MET A 78 -9.89 24.74 -24.84
C MET A 78 -8.57 23.97 -24.91
N ASN A 79 -7.94 24.02 -26.09
CA ASN A 79 -6.61 23.51 -26.37
C ASN A 79 -5.58 24.11 -25.40
N THR A 80 -4.96 23.26 -24.57
CA THR A 80 -3.76 23.57 -23.78
C THR A 80 -2.50 23.28 -24.59
N GLU A 81 -2.31 24.02 -25.68
CA GLU A 81 -0.96 24.35 -26.13
C GLU A 81 -0.67 25.76 -25.60
N ASN A 82 0.52 25.97 -25.04
CA ASN A 82 1.06 27.22 -24.49
C ASN A 82 1.01 27.36 -22.95
N LEU A 83 1.92 26.68 -22.25
CA LEU A 83 2.52 27.32 -21.08
C LEU A 83 3.12 28.61 -21.62
N SER A 84 3.02 29.71 -20.87
CA SER A 84 3.89 30.84 -21.17
C SER A 84 5.33 30.32 -21.18
N LYS A 85 6.11 30.61 -22.22
CA LYS A 85 7.54 30.22 -22.33
C LYS A 85 8.32 30.53 -21.05
N LYS A 86 7.88 31.57 -20.31
CA LYS A 86 8.40 31.98 -19.01
C LYS A 86 8.21 30.93 -17.91
N GLU A 87 7.04 30.31 -17.81
CA GLU A 87 6.72 29.34 -16.77
C GLU A 87 7.41 27.99 -17.01
N GLN A 88 7.52 27.55 -18.27
CA GLN A 88 8.38 26.41 -18.64
C GLN A 88 9.84 26.65 -18.25
N ALA A 89 10.37 27.84 -18.55
CA ALA A 89 11.75 28.19 -18.23
C ALA A 89 12.01 28.26 -16.72
N THR A 90 11.03 28.69 -15.92
CA THR A 90 11.13 28.67 -14.45
C THR A 90 11.13 27.24 -13.91
N GLN A 91 10.26 26.37 -14.43
CA GLN A 91 10.20 24.96 -14.02
C GLN A 91 11.47 24.18 -14.39
N ASP A 92 11.97 24.39 -15.61
CA ASP A 92 13.23 23.78 -16.09
C ASP A 92 14.41 24.23 -15.24
N PHE A 93 14.48 25.52 -14.90
CA PHE A 93 15.49 26.05 -13.99
C PHE A 93 15.47 25.38 -12.61
N VAL A 94 14.30 25.28 -11.97
CA VAL A 94 14.18 24.62 -10.65
C VAL A 94 14.63 23.17 -10.71
N TYR A 95 14.16 22.43 -11.72
CA TYR A 95 14.55 21.04 -11.93
C TYR A 95 16.07 20.91 -12.11
N LYS A 96 16.69 21.79 -12.90
CA LYS A 96 18.13 21.78 -13.17
C LYS A 96 18.95 22.06 -11.90
N VAL A 97 18.56 23.06 -11.11
CA VAL A 97 19.23 23.39 -9.84
C VAL A 97 19.13 22.20 -8.88
N GLN A 98 17.92 21.66 -8.66
CA GLN A 98 17.71 20.54 -7.74
C GLN A 98 18.47 19.28 -8.19
N SER A 99 18.33 18.88 -9.44
CA SER A 99 18.95 17.67 -9.98
C SER A 99 20.47 17.71 -9.86
N ARG A 100 21.09 18.84 -10.19
CA ARG A 100 22.55 19.00 -10.14
C ARG A 100 23.08 19.01 -8.71
N THR A 101 22.44 19.77 -7.82
CA THR A 101 22.78 19.78 -6.39
C THR A 101 22.64 18.39 -5.75
N THR A 102 21.53 17.71 -6.02
CA THR A 102 21.24 16.35 -5.54
C THR A 102 22.31 15.37 -6.02
N ASN A 103 22.65 15.40 -7.30
CA ASN A 103 23.67 14.53 -7.88
C ASN A 103 25.06 14.78 -7.27
N ALA A 104 25.46 16.05 -7.08
CA ALA A 104 26.74 16.39 -6.46
C ALA A 104 26.86 15.85 -5.02
N LEU A 105 25.83 16.09 -4.20
CA LEU A 105 25.77 15.59 -2.82
C LEU A 105 25.75 14.06 -2.75
N ARG A 106 24.95 13.41 -3.60
CA ARG A 106 24.90 11.96 -3.70
C ARG A 106 26.27 11.37 -4.03
N GLN A 107 26.98 11.91 -5.03
CA GLN A 107 28.31 11.44 -5.40
C GLN A 107 29.30 11.60 -4.24
N TYR A 108 29.22 12.73 -3.51
CA TYR A 108 30.01 12.95 -2.31
C TYR A 108 29.73 11.89 -1.23
N PHE A 109 28.47 11.66 -0.85
CA PHE A 109 28.11 10.66 0.16
C PHE A 109 28.55 9.23 -0.22
N ILE A 110 28.32 8.85 -1.48
CA ILE A 110 28.70 7.52 -1.96
C ILE A 110 30.22 7.34 -1.97
N SER A 111 30.98 8.38 -2.30
CA SER A 111 32.44 8.34 -2.22
C SER A 111 32.97 8.14 -0.79
N HIS A 112 32.17 8.45 0.23
CA HIS A 112 32.49 8.19 1.64
C HIS A 112 31.93 6.85 2.16
N GLY A 113 31.32 6.05 1.30
CA GLY A 113 30.76 4.75 1.66
C GLY A 113 29.34 4.83 2.25
N VAL A 114 28.63 5.93 2.04
CA VAL A 114 27.22 6.07 2.43
C VAL A 114 26.34 5.74 1.23
N TYR A 115 25.56 4.66 1.31
CA TYR A 115 24.63 4.31 0.22
C TYR A 115 23.32 5.09 0.37
N VAL A 116 23.01 5.92 -0.62
CA VAL A 116 21.85 6.82 -0.61
C VAL A 116 21.25 7.02 -2.01
N GLU A 117 19.92 6.97 -2.11
CA GLU A 117 19.11 7.35 -3.27
C GLU A 117 18.62 8.81 -3.24
N ASP A 118 18.20 9.37 -4.38
CA ASP A 118 17.87 10.81 -4.53
C ASP A 118 16.79 11.23 -3.54
N ASP A 119 15.83 10.32 -3.29
CA ASP A 119 14.71 10.53 -2.38
C ASP A 119 15.15 10.56 -0.90
N ASP A 120 16.29 9.93 -0.56
CA ASP A 120 16.78 9.77 0.82
C ASP A 120 17.99 10.66 1.15
N ILE A 121 18.41 11.54 0.24
CA ILE A 121 19.55 12.46 0.48
C ILE A 121 19.31 13.34 1.72
N GLY A 122 18.06 13.71 1.99
CA GLY A 122 17.69 14.48 3.18
C GLY A 122 18.01 13.75 4.49
N GLU A 123 18.06 12.42 4.49
CA GLU A 123 18.48 11.62 5.66
C GLU A 123 20.00 11.55 5.76
N ALA A 124 20.70 11.37 4.63
CA ALA A 124 22.17 11.37 4.60
C ALA A 124 22.77 12.72 5.05
N VAL A 125 22.12 13.83 4.72
CA VAL A 125 22.53 15.18 5.15
C VAL A 125 22.41 15.39 6.67
N LYS A 126 21.67 14.55 7.40
CA LYS A 126 21.56 14.64 8.87
C LYS A 126 22.68 13.93 9.62
N LEU A 127 23.50 13.15 8.93
CA LEU A 127 24.58 12.39 9.56
C LEU A 127 25.63 13.35 10.14
N GLU A 128 25.91 13.20 11.44
CA GLU A 128 26.82 14.09 12.19
C GLU A 128 28.24 14.11 11.59
N ALA A 129 28.72 12.95 11.13
CA ALA A 129 30.05 12.78 10.54
C ALA A 129 30.31 13.68 9.32
N PHE A 130 29.27 14.12 8.62
CA PHE A 130 29.39 14.93 7.40
C PHE A 130 29.05 16.41 7.62
N GLN A 131 28.55 16.80 8.81
CA GLN A 131 28.21 18.20 9.11
C GLN A 131 29.37 19.18 8.89
N PRO A 132 30.64 18.87 9.25
CA PRO A 132 31.74 19.80 9.03
C PRO A 132 31.90 20.22 7.57
N PHE A 133 31.78 19.27 6.64
CA PHE A 133 31.82 19.55 5.21
C PHE A 133 30.55 20.26 4.73
N LEU A 134 29.37 19.78 5.14
CA LEU A 134 28.08 20.37 4.73
C LEU A 134 27.95 21.83 5.17
N ASN A 135 28.53 22.20 6.32
CA ASN A 135 28.60 23.58 6.79
C ASN A 135 29.39 24.49 5.82
N THR A 136 30.38 23.97 5.09
CA THR A 136 31.09 24.71 4.03
C THR A 136 30.23 25.00 2.80
N LEU A 137 29.15 24.21 2.62
CA LEU A 137 28.17 24.36 1.55
C LEU A 137 26.94 25.16 1.99
N ALA A 138 26.80 25.50 3.28
CA ALA A 138 25.59 26.10 3.84
C ALA A 138 25.20 27.40 3.12
N HIS A 139 26.19 28.22 2.75
CA HIS A 139 25.95 29.45 1.99
C HIS A 139 25.37 29.16 0.60
N ASP A 140 25.99 28.24 -0.15
CA ASP A 140 25.58 27.88 -1.51
C ASP A 140 24.21 27.17 -1.53
N LEU A 141 23.95 26.33 -0.52
CA LEU A 141 22.65 25.70 -0.26
C LEU A 141 21.58 26.74 0.05
N ALA A 142 21.89 27.78 0.82
CA ALA A 142 20.95 28.86 1.10
C ALA A 142 20.60 29.66 -0.17
N LEU A 143 21.58 29.93 -1.04
CA LEU A 143 21.37 30.63 -2.31
C LEU A 143 20.48 29.83 -3.27
N THR A 144 20.75 28.54 -3.44
CA THR A 144 19.94 27.65 -4.29
C THR A 144 18.52 27.46 -3.74
N THR A 145 18.38 27.27 -2.43
CA THR A 145 17.07 27.15 -1.76
C THR A 145 16.25 28.43 -1.89
N LYS A 146 16.88 29.61 -1.73
CA LYS A 146 16.22 30.90 -1.92
C LYS A 146 15.67 31.06 -3.34
N ALA A 147 16.46 30.71 -4.35
CA ALA A 147 16.02 30.79 -5.75
C ALA A 147 14.89 29.82 -6.08
N ILE A 148 14.93 28.60 -5.55
CA ILE A 148 13.84 27.62 -5.69
C ILE A 148 12.57 28.14 -5.00
N LYS A 149 12.68 28.69 -3.80
CA LYS A 149 11.53 29.23 -3.05
C LYS A 149 10.89 30.39 -3.81
N LEU A 150 11.67 31.33 -4.34
CA LEU A 150 11.17 32.42 -5.19
C LEU A 150 10.46 31.88 -6.45
N ALA A 151 11.03 30.85 -7.09
CA ALA A 151 10.44 30.22 -8.27
C ALA A 151 9.08 29.59 -8.00
N VAL A 152 8.92 28.96 -6.83
CA VAL A 152 7.72 28.23 -6.43
C VAL A 152 6.65 29.17 -5.87
N ASP A 153 7.04 30.15 -5.06
CA ASP A 153 6.10 31.05 -4.36
C ASP A 153 5.59 32.17 -5.28
N ILE A 154 6.46 32.74 -6.13
CA ILE A 154 6.14 33.91 -6.97
C ILE A 154 5.88 33.49 -8.43
N GLY A 155 6.28 32.28 -8.83
CA GLY A 155 6.17 31.79 -10.21
C GLY A 155 7.18 32.42 -11.19
N THR A 156 8.00 33.36 -10.73
CA THR A 156 9.04 34.04 -11.51
C THR A 156 10.31 34.20 -10.68
N VAL A 157 11.47 34.08 -11.33
CA VAL A 157 12.79 34.32 -10.74
C VAL A 157 13.52 35.32 -11.62
N SER A 158 14.12 36.35 -11.04
CA SER A 158 14.91 37.32 -11.82
C SER A 158 16.14 36.64 -12.42
N LEU A 159 16.66 37.22 -13.51
CA LEU A 159 17.88 36.72 -14.15
C LEU A 159 19.06 36.71 -13.15
N ALA A 160 19.17 37.74 -12.31
CA ALA A 160 20.20 37.84 -11.30
C ALA A 160 20.09 36.74 -10.23
N GLU A 161 18.88 36.37 -9.79
CA GLU A 161 18.71 35.23 -8.88
C GLU A 161 19.02 33.89 -9.55
N LYS A 162 18.68 33.73 -10.84
CA LYS A 162 19.02 32.52 -11.60
C LYS A 162 20.53 32.35 -11.73
N GLU A 163 21.25 33.42 -12.06
CA GLU A 163 22.71 33.40 -12.17
C GLU A 163 23.37 33.09 -10.82
N LYS A 164 22.94 33.76 -9.74
CA LYS A 164 23.45 33.49 -8.39
C LYS A 164 23.23 32.03 -7.97
N ALA A 165 22.05 31.48 -8.23
CA ALA A 165 21.75 30.08 -7.92
C ALA A 165 22.60 29.12 -8.75
N MET A 166 22.78 29.39 -10.04
CA MET A 166 23.60 28.54 -10.90
C MET A 166 25.08 28.57 -10.48
N LEU A 167 25.63 29.75 -10.16
CA LEU A 167 26.99 29.88 -9.62
C LEU A 167 27.15 29.08 -8.32
N ALA A 168 26.18 29.17 -7.41
CA ALA A 168 26.17 28.37 -6.19
C ALA A 168 26.15 26.85 -6.49
N VAL A 169 25.37 26.39 -7.48
CA VAL A 169 25.40 24.98 -7.92
C VAL A 169 26.78 24.57 -8.41
N TYR A 170 27.44 25.39 -9.24
CA TYR A 170 28.79 25.09 -9.73
C TYR A 170 29.81 25.03 -8.60
N GLU A 171 29.74 25.95 -7.65
CA GLU A 171 30.62 25.95 -6.48
C GLU A 171 30.41 24.71 -5.60
N MET A 172 29.16 24.30 -5.39
CA MET A 172 28.83 23.07 -4.70
C MET A 172 29.37 21.84 -5.43
N GLU A 173 29.18 21.74 -6.74
CA GLU A 173 29.72 20.65 -7.56
C GLU A 173 31.24 20.58 -7.44
N HIS A 174 31.92 21.72 -7.53
CA HIS A 174 33.37 21.82 -7.37
C HIS A 174 33.82 21.36 -5.98
N LYS A 175 33.22 21.89 -4.90
CA LYS A 175 33.55 21.49 -3.52
C LYS A 175 33.27 20.01 -3.25
N CYS A 176 32.16 19.47 -3.76
CA CYS A 176 31.83 18.05 -3.65
C CYS A 176 32.81 17.16 -4.42
N ALA A 177 33.22 17.59 -5.62
CA ALA A 177 34.20 16.86 -6.42
C ALA A 177 35.61 16.92 -5.81
N ALA A 178 36.01 18.05 -5.22
CA ALA A 178 37.28 18.21 -4.53
C ALA A 178 37.37 17.39 -3.24
N ALA A 179 36.24 17.18 -2.56
CA ALA A 179 36.16 16.47 -1.30
C ALA A 179 35.78 14.99 -1.46
N GLN A 180 36.10 14.32 -2.58
CA GLN A 180 35.75 12.90 -2.77
C GLN A 180 36.47 11.97 -1.77
N GLY A 181 35.73 11.00 -1.24
CA GLY A 181 36.24 9.99 -0.32
C GLY A 181 36.85 8.76 -1.03
N PRO A 182 37.52 7.87 -0.27
CA PRO A 182 38.24 6.71 -0.81
C PRO A 182 37.33 5.55 -1.27
N ARG A 183 36.02 5.62 -1.04
CA ARG A 183 35.04 4.55 -1.28
C ARG A 183 34.18 4.77 -2.53
N GLY A 184 34.72 5.46 -3.55
CA GLY A 184 34.02 5.73 -4.82
C GLY A 184 33.48 4.50 -5.57
N GLU A 185 34.02 3.31 -5.31
CA GLU A 185 33.57 2.05 -5.91
C GLU A 185 32.21 1.56 -5.40
N LEU A 186 31.68 2.14 -4.32
CA LEU A 186 30.38 1.75 -3.75
C LEU A 186 29.25 1.89 -4.79
N GLN A 187 29.30 2.92 -5.65
CA GLN A 187 28.31 3.09 -6.71
C GLN A 187 28.34 1.94 -7.72
N THR A 188 29.54 1.49 -8.09
CA THR A 188 29.74 0.36 -9.00
C THR A 188 29.24 -0.93 -8.36
N ALA A 189 29.54 -1.15 -7.08
CA ALA A 189 29.03 -2.29 -6.33
C ALA A 189 27.50 -2.30 -6.22
N ALA A 190 26.90 -1.14 -5.92
CA ALA A 190 25.45 -0.99 -5.84
C ALA A 190 24.74 -1.28 -7.17
N SER A 191 25.26 -0.72 -8.27
CA SER A 191 24.70 -0.93 -9.60
C SER A 191 24.85 -2.38 -10.08
N ALA A 192 25.97 -3.03 -9.76
CA ALA A 192 26.17 -4.46 -10.02
C ALA A 192 25.19 -5.33 -9.22
N LEU A 193 25.02 -5.08 -7.92
CA LEU A 193 24.03 -5.78 -7.10
C LEU A 193 22.62 -5.62 -7.66
N MET A 194 22.23 -4.38 -7.98
CA MET A 194 20.91 -4.08 -8.56
C MET A 194 20.69 -4.81 -9.89
N ALA A 195 21.71 -4.88 -10.77
CA ALA A 195 21.64 -5.61 -12.03
C ALA A 195 21.40 -7.11 -11.80
N ARG A 196 22.09 -7.71 -10.81
CA ARG A 196 21.93 -9.14 -10.47
C ARG A 196 20.56 -9.44 -9.86
N VAL A 197 20.05 -8.56 -9.00
CA VAL A 197 18.69 -8.67 -8.43
C VAL A 197 17.63 -8.54 -9.52
N ARG A 198 17.81 -7.64 -10.49
CA ARG A 198 16.89 -7.49 -11.65
C ARG A 198 16.94 -8.67 -12.60
N ALA A 199 18.08 -9.36 -12.69
CA ALA A 199 18.27 -10.56 -13.50
C ALA A 199 17.71 -11.85 -12.84
N TRP A 200 17.00 -11.74 -11.72
CA TRP A 200 16.39 -12.88 -11.06
C TRP A 200 15.43 -13.63 -12.02
N PRO A 201 15.52 -14.97 -12.11
CA PRO A 201 14.71 -15.73 -13.05
C PRO A 201 13.23 -15.60 -12.72
N SER A 202 12.40 -15.50 -13.76
CA SER A 202 10.95 -15.47 -13.61
C SER A 202 10.40 -16.87 -13.34
N VAL A 203 9.36 -16.92 -12.52
CA VAL A 203 8.66 -18.16 -12.15
C VAL A 203 8.01 -18.78 -13.39
N PRO A 204 8.23 -20.09 -13.68
CA PRO A 204 7.59 -20.73 -14.82
C PRO A 204 6.07 -20.85 -14.63
N GLY A 205 5.31 -20.64 -15.70
CA GLY A 205 3.87 -20.87 -15.72
C GLY A 205 3.53 -22.34 -15.92
N PHE A 206 2.69 -22.91 -15.04
CA PHE A 206 2.28 -24.32 -15.09
C PHE A 206 0.95 -24.57 -15.80
N VAL A 207 0.20 -23.50 -16.10
CA VAL A 207 -1.14 -23.58 -16.70
C VAL A 207 -1.10 -24.24 -18.08
N GLY A 208 -0.19 -23.82 -18.96
CA GLY A 208 -0.06 -24.38 -20.32
C GLY A 208 0.26 -25.89 -20.34
N PRO A 209 1.32 -26.35 -19.65
CA PRO A 209 1.64 -27.77 -19.55
C PRO A 209 0.51 -28.61 -18.95
N LEU A 210 -0.17 -28.10 -17.90
CA LEU A 210 -1.31 -28.78 -17.30
C LEU A 210 -2.46 -28.96 -18.30
N PHE A 211 -2.86 -27.89 -19.00
CA PHE A 211 -3.91 -27.96 -20.02
C PHE A 211 -3.55 -28.92 -21.16
N ALA A 212 -2.31 -28.88 -21.66
CA ALA A 212 -1.86 -29.79 -22.71
C ALA A 212 -1.88 -31.26 -22.25
N ALA A 213 -1.51 -31.51 -20.99
CA ALA A 213 -1.51 -32.85 -20.43
C ALA A 213 -2.93 -33.40 -20.21
N LEU A 214 -3.87 -32.56 -19.75
CA LEU A 214 -5.29 -32.92 -19.63
C LEU A 214 -5.95 -33.11 -21.00
N LEU A 215 -5.61 -32.28 -22.00
CA LEU A 215 -6.06 -32.46 -23.37
C LEU A 215 -5.54 -33.78 -23.95
N GLY A 216 -4.29 -34.16 -23.67
CA GLY A 216 -3.75 -35.47 -24.04
C GLY A 216 -4.53 -36.63 -23.43
N CYS A 217 -4.92 -36.52 -22.15
CA CYS A 217 -5.79 -37.51 -21.49
C CYS A 217 -7.17 -37.60 -22.18
N PHE A 218 -7.76 -36.46 -22.54
CA PHE A 218 -9.02 -36.43 -23.29
C PHE A 218 -8.92 -37.06 -24.69
N LEU A 219 -7.83 -36.76 -25.42
CA LEU A 219 -7.58 -37.33 -26.74
C LEU A 219 -7.34 -38.84 -26.71
N MET A 220 -6.77 -39.37 -25.62
CA MET A 220 -6.69 -40.82 -25.41
C MET A 220 -8.07 -41.48 -25.33
N ALA A 221 -9.06 -40.79 -24.75
CA ALA A 221 -10.42 -41.32 -24.60
C ALA A 221 -11.27 -41.20 -25.88
N VAL A 222 -11.07 -40.14 -26.69
CA VAL A 222 -11.97 -39.79 -27.81
C VAL A 222 -11.40 -40.12 -29.20
N LEU A 223 -10.07 -40.05 -29.38
CA LEU A 223 -9.46 -40.09 -30.71
C LEU A 223 -8.53 -41.29 -30.90
N SER A 224 -7.37 -41.29 -30.22
CA SER A 224 -6.44 -42.40 -30.26
C SER A 224 -5.46 -42.37 -29.09
N VAL A 225 -5.26 -43.55 -28.50
CA VAL A 225 -4.32 -43.76 -27.40
C VAL A 225 -2.90 -43.26 -27.70
N PRO A 226 -2.25 -43.61 -28.83
CA PRO A 226 -0.87 -43.17 -29.08
C PRO A 226 -0.74 -41.65 -29.20
N VAL A 227 -1.73 -40.96 -29.78
CA VAL A 227 -1.72 -39.50 -29.92
C VAL A 227 -1.86 -38.82 -28.56
N GLY A 228 -2.76 -39.30 -27.70
CA GLY A 228 -2.92 -38.75 -26.37
C GLY A 228 -1.73 -39.04 -25.45
N GLN A 229 -1.14 -40.24 -25.51
CA GLN A 229 0.10 -40.58 -24.76
C GLN A 229 1.26 -39.66 -25.17
N ALA A 230 1.45 -39.42 -26.46
CA ALA A 230 2.50 -38.54 -26.96
C ALA A 230 2.34 -37.11 -26.44
N LEU A 231 1.12 -36.55 -26.47
CA LEU A 231 0.86 -35.18 -26.00
C LEU A 231 1.05 -35.04 -24.49
N THR A 232 0.54 -35.99 -23.70
CA THR A 232 0.71 -35.98 -22.23
C THR A 232 2.18 -36.16 -21.83
N GLY A 233 2.91 -37.07 -22.48
CA GLY A 233 4.35 -37.28 -22.24
C GLY A 233 5.19 -36.05 -22.59
N PHE A 234 4.91 -35.39 -23.72
CA PHE A 234 5.58 -34.13 -24.09
C PHE A 234 5.29 -33.00 -23.08
N ALA A 235 4.04 -32.86 -22.66
CA ALA A 235 3.65 -31.82 -21.70
C ALA A 235 4.34 -31.98 -20.33
N LEU A 236 4.42 -33.22 -19.82
CA LEU A 236 5.14 -33.53 -18.58
C LEU A 236 6.64 -33.29 -18.71
N SER A 237 7.25 -33.73 -19.81
CA SER A 237 8.68 -33.53 -20.08
C SER A 237 9.04 -32.05 -20.17
N TYR A 238 8.21 -31.26 -20.87
CA TYR A 238 8.39 -29.82 -21.00
C TYR A 238 8.22 -29.08 -19.66
N GLY A 239 7.22 -29.47 -18.85
CA GLY A 239 7.00 -28.94 -17.50
C GLY A 239 8.17 -29.26 -16.55
N GLY A 240 8.68 -30.50 -16.60
CA GLY A 240 9.86 -30.94 -15.86
C GLY A 240 11.11 -30.16 -16.25
N TYR A 241 11.38 -30.02 -17.56
CA TYR A 241 12.50 -29.22 -18.07
C TYR A 241 12.44 -27.75 -17.63
N LYS A 242 11.28 -27.10 -17.69
CA LYS A 242 11.10 -25.72 -17.22
C LYS A 242 11.35 -25.57 -15.72
N THR A 243 10.89 -26.54 -14.93
CA THR A 243 11.12 -26.56 -13.48
C THR A 243 12.59 -26.73 -13.15
N PHE A 244 13.25 -27.72 -13.77
CA PHE A 244 14.67 -27.99 -13.58
C PHE A 244 15.55 -26.81 -14.02
N SER A 245 15.29 -26.24 -15.21
CA SER A 245 16.03 -25.07 -15.71
C SER A 245 15.85 -23.84 -14.84
N PHE A 246 14.64 -23.59 -14.31
CA PHE A 246 14.40 -22.53 -13.33
C PHE A 246 15.20 -22.75 -12.04
N MET A 247 15.16 -23.96 -11.46
CA MET A 247 15.88 -24.28 -10.23
C MET A 247 17.39 -24.12 -10.40
N ARG A 248 17.95 -24.56 -11.54
CA ARG A 248 19.37 -24.36 -11.87
C ARG A 248 19.73 -22.87 -11.99
N LYS A 249 18.94 -22.09 -12.75
CA LYS A 249 19.15 -20.63 -12.89
C LYS A 249 19.04 -19.92 -11.56
N LYS A 250 18.06 -20.29 -10.73
CA LYS A 250 17.86 -19.74 -9.39
C LYS A 250 19.07 -19.97 -8.49
N ALA A 251 19.64 -21.17 -8.49
CA ALA A 251 20.83 -21.49 -7.69
C ALA A 251 22.02 -20.60 -8.10
N VAL A 252 22.29 -20.49 -9.41
CA VAL A 252 23.36 -19.63 -9.95
C VAL A 252 23.12 -18.16 -9.63
N SER A 253 21.91 -17.64 -9.87
CA SER A 253 21.55 -16.26 -9.56
C SER A 253 21.63 -15.96 -8.07
N SER A 254 21.25 -16.90 -7.20
CA SER A 254 21.35 -16.73 -5.75
C SER A 254 22.78 -16.58 -5.29
N GLN A 255 23.71 -17.38 -5.81
CA GLN A 255 25.12 -17.25 -5.49
C GLN A 255 25.69 -15.93 -6.03
N ALA A 256 25.38 -15.59 -7.29
CA ALA A 256 25.81 -14.35 -7.92
C ALA A 256 25.32 -13.08 -7.20
N ILE A 257 24.18 -13.14 -6.51
CA ILE A 257 23.65 -12.06 -5.66
C ILE A 257 24.35 -12.03 -4.31
N LYS A 258 24.66 -13.19 -3.71
CA LYS A 258 25.43 -13.26 -2.46
C LYS A 258 26.80 -12.61 -2.62
N GLU A 259 27.54 -12.99 -3.66
CA GLU A 259 28.85 -12.43 -4.00
C GLU A 259 28.77 -10.91 -4.23
N ALA A 260 27.78 -10.44 -4.99
CA ALA A 260 27.58 -9.02 -5.22
C ALA A 260 27.20 -8.25 -3.94
N ASN A 261 26.44 -8.88 -3.05
CA ASN A 261 26.05 -8.30 -1.77
C ASN A 261 27.23 -8.24 -0.80
N GLU A 262 28.09 -9.27 -0.77
CA GLU A 262 29.35 -9.25 0.01
C GLU A 262 30.29 -8.15 -0.48
N TRP A 263 30.43 -8.00 -1.81
CA TRP A 263 31.21 -6.91 -2.37
C TRP A 263 30.64 -5.53 -2.01
N PHE A 264 29.32 -5.36 -2.09
CA PHE A 264 28.63 -4.13 -1.67
C PHE A 264 28.86 -3.83 -0.19
N GLN A 265 28.71 -4.82 0.69
CA GLN A 265 28.95 -4.68 2.12
C GLN A 265 30.41 -4.33 2.43
N SER A 266 31.38 -4.87 1.67
CA SER A 266 32.80 -4.53 1.84
C SER A 266 33.12 -3.04 1.62
N LYS A 267 32.29 -2.33 0.85
CA LYS A 267 32.45 -0.91 0.52
C LYS A 267 31.49 0.00 1.31
N LEU A 268 30.54 -0.59 2.04
CA LEU A 268 29.50 0.13 2.76
C LEU A 268 30.00 0.55 4.14
N THR A 269 29.60 1.75 4.56
CA THR A 269 29.88 2.30 5.89
C THR A 269 28.59 2.59 6.63
N VAL A 270 27.66 3.26 5.94
CA VAL A 270 26.34 3.60 6.45
C VAL A 270 25.32 3.30 5.36
N GLU A 271 24.28 2.53 5.72
CA GLU A 271 23.14 2.27 4.85
C GLU A 271 22.02 3.25 5.22
N VAL A 272 21.74 4.22 4.33
CA VAL A 272 20.61 5.15 4.49
C VAL A 272 19.43 4.61 3.69
N THR A 273 19.65 4.32 2.40
CA THR A 273 18.65 3.70 1.56
C THR A 273 18.68 2.18 1.69
N PRO A 274 17.51 1.50 1.80
CA PRO A 274 17.46 0.04 1.81
C PRO A 274 18.08 -0.56 0.55
N ARG A 275 19.03 -1.48 0.72
CA ARG A 275 19.70 -2.15 -0.41
C ARG A 275 18.71 -2.90 -1.32
N PRO A 276 19.03 -3.03 -2.62
CA PRO A 276 18.24 -3.85 -3.54
C PRO A 276 18.17 -5.30 -3.08
N ALA A 277 16.97 -5.78 -2.76
CA ALA A 277 16.72 -7.16 -2.35
C ALA A 277 15.74 -7.86 -3.28
N ILE A 278 15.88 -9.18 -3.40
CA ILE A 278 14.87 -10.00 -4.09
C ILE A 278 13.58 -9.90 -3.29
N ARG A 279 12.48 -9.57 -3.97
CA ARG A 279 11.16 -9.61 -3.33
C ARG A 279 10.89 -11.05 -2.94
N SER A 280 10.72 -11.31 -1.64
CA SER A 280 10.32 -12.62 -1.12
C SER A 280 9.01 -13.04 -1.80
N SER A 281 9.12 -13.88 -2.83
CA SER A 281 8.00 -14.48 -3.53
C SER A 281 7.88 -15.89 -3.02
N ASN A 282 6.72 -16.30 -2.49
CA ASN A 282 6.56 -17.66 -2.02
C ASN A 282 6.94 -18.66 -3.14
N ASP A 283 8.03 -19.38 -2.91
CA ASP A 283 8.63 -20.33 -3.85
C ASP A 283 7.82 -21.62 -3.91
N TYR A 284 6.60 -21.55 -4.44
CA TYR A 284 5.73 -22.71 -4.63
C TYR A 284 6.01 -23.43 -5.95
N VAL A 285 7.17 -23.24 -6.58
CA VAL A 285 7.46 -23.82 -7.90
C VAL A 285 7.50 -25.35 -7.83
N ALA A 286 8.25 -25.90 -6.88
CA ALA A 286 8.29 -27.35 -6.65
C ALA A 286 6.92 -27.91 -6.24
N LEU A 287 6.19 -27.19 -5.37
CA LEU A 287 4.84 -27.58 -4.94
C LEU A 287 3.85 -27.59 -6.11
N LYS A 288 3.88 -26.56 -6.97
CA LYS A 288 3.01 -26.46 -8.17
C LYS A 288 3.37 -27.51 -9.21
N ALA A 289 4.66 -27.78 -9.40
CA ALA A 289 5.13 -28.84 -10.27
C ALA A 289 4.61 -30.21 -9.77
N ALA A 290 4.79 -30.50 -8.48
CA ALA A 290 4.28 -31.72 -7.85
C ALA A 290 2.75 -31.83 -7.97
N ALA A 291 2.01 -30.78 -7.59
CA ALA A 291 0.55 -30.76 -7.71
C ALA A 291 0.08 -30.96 -9.16
N SER A 292 0.74 -30.30 -10.12
CA SER A 292 0.41 -30.50 -11.54
C SER A 292 0.66 -31.94 -11.97
N ALA A 293 1.78 -32.55 -11.57
CA ALA A 293 2.09 -33.94 -11.89
C ALA A 293 1.08 -34.91 -11.26
N THR A 294 0.67 -34.69 -10.00
CA THR A 294 -0.35 -35.49 -9.31
C THR A 294 -1.70 -35.43 -10.02
N VAL A 295 -2.14 -34.23 -10.43
CA VAL A 295 -3.40 -34.06 -11.18
C VAL A 295 -3.34 -34.79 -12.52
N THR A 296 -2.23 -34.68 -13.24
CA THR A 296 -2.05 -35.40 -14.51
C THR A 296 -2.06 -36.92 -14.30
N ALA A 297 -1.37 -37.41 -13.27
CA ALA A 297 -1.34 -38.84 -12.96
C ALA A 297 -2.73 -39.37 -12.62
N ALA A 298 -3.51 -38.65 -11.81
CA ALA A 298 -4.89 -39.00 -11.50
C ALA A 298 -5.78 -39.02 -12.75
N ALA A 299 -5.62 -38.05 -13.66
CA ALA A 299 -6.36 -38.00 -14.91
C ALA A 299 -6.02 -39.19 -15.83
N VAL A 300 -4.73 -39.55 -15.95
CA VAL A 300 -4.28 -40.72 -16.71
C VAL A 300 -4.87 -42.01 -16.12
N ILE A 301 -4.79 -42.19 -14.79
CA ILE A 301 -5.38 -43.35 -14.10
C ILE A 301 -6.89 -43.43 -14.35
N TYR A 302 -7.60 -42.30 -14.22
CA TYR A 302 -9.04 -42.24 -14.48
C TYR A 302 -9.38 -42.63 -15.92
N THR A 303 -8.62 -42.14 -16.92
CA THR A 303 -8.85 -42.52 -18.32
C THR A 303 -8.64 -44.00 -18.57
N ILE A 304 -7.66 -44.63 -17.93
CA ILE A 304 -7.41 -46.08 -18.04
C ILE A 304 -8.55 -46.90 -17.42
N ILE A 305 -9.10 -46.44 -16.28
CA ILE A 305 -10.18 -47.15 -15.57
C ILE A 305 -11.52 -47.02 -16.28
N VAL A 306 -11.89 -45.81 -16.74
CA VAL A 306 -13.23 -45.52 -17.29
C VAL A 306 -13.37 -45.89 -18.76
N TYR A 307 -12.26 -45.86 -19.51
CA TYR A 307 -12.22 -46.33 -20.89
C TYR A 307 -11.32 -47.57 -20.98
N PRO A 308 -11.71 -48.70 -20.36
CA PRO A 308 -10.96 -49.93 -20.48
C PRO A 308 -10.94 -50.31 -21.97
N HIS A 309 -9.74 -50.56 -22.48
CA HIS A 309 -9.52 -50.94 -23.87
C HIS A 309 -10.47 -52.07 -24.28
N HIS A 310 -11.33 -51.85 -25.27
CA HIS A 310 -11.85 -52.96 -26.06
C HIS A 310 -10.69 -53.41 -26.97
N PRO A 311 -10.16 -54.64 -26.81
CA PRO A 311 -9.31 -55.19 -27.85
C PRO A 311 -10.17 -55.31 -29.11
N ALA A 312 -9.73 -54.68 -30.21
CA ALA A 312 -10.35 -54.88 -31.51
C ALA A 312 -10.23 -56.37 -31.86
N SER A 313 -11.35 -57.08 -31.75
CA SER A 313 -11.57 -58.39 -32.35
C SER A 313 -11.76 -58.20 -33.86
N ASN A 314 -10.84 -58.78 -34.62
CA ASN A 314 -10.96 -59.26 -36.01
C ASN A 314 -9.71 -60.14 -36.19
N GLY A 315 -9.72 -61.44 -36.46
CA GLY A 315 -10.71 -62.26 -37.16
C GLY A 315 -9.96 -63.07 -38.24
N ASN A 316 -9.35 -64.18 -37.83
CA ASN A 316 -8.92 -65.38 -38.57
C ASN A 316 -7.72 -65.34 -39.54
N GLY A 317 -6.74 -66.21 -39.25
CA GLY A 317 -5.66 -66.63 -40.15
C GLY A 317 -4.63 -67.52 -39.46
N GLU A 318 -4.91 -68.83 -39.45
CA GLU A 318 -3.95 -69.95 -39.43
C GLU A 318 -3.21 -70.35 -38.13
N GLN A 319 -3.51 -71.57 -37.69
CA GLN A 319 -2.68 -72.39 -36.81
C GLN A 319 -1.37 -72.76 -37.51
N VAL A 320 -0.22 -72.44 -36.90
CA VAL A 320 0.96 -73.30 -36.97
C VAL A 320 1.64 -73.31 -35.61
N THR A 321 1.73 -74.50 -35.04
CA THR A 321 2.54 -74.94 -33.91
C THR A 321 4.01 -74.52 -34.04
N LEU A 322 4.59 -73.96 -32.96
CA LEU A 322 6.01 -74.17 -32.61
C LEU A 322 6.27 -73.76 -31.14
N GLN A 323 6.13 -74.78 -30.30
CA GLN A 323 7.00 -75.15 -29.19
C GLN A 323 8.20 -74.23 -28.92
N SER A 324 8.30 -73.73 -27.69
CA SER A 324 9.56 -73.46 -26.98
C SER A 324 9.28 -73.36 -25.48
N ASP A 325 9.50 -74.48 -24.80
CA ASP A 325 9.74 -74.55 -23.36
C ASP A 325 10.99 -73.73 -23.00
N THR A 326 10.92 -72.88 -21.98
CA THR A 326 12.07 -72.65 -21.09
C THR A 326 11.61 -72.18 -19.71
N THR A 327 11.46 -73.16 -18.83
CA THR A 327 11.81 -73.23 -17.39
C THR A 327 11.79 -71.97 -16.51
N ALA A 328 11.07 -72.14 -15.40
CA ALA A 328 10.99 -71.36 -14.17
C ALA A 328 12.33 -71.13 -13.43
N VAL A 329 12.40 -70.00 -12.71
CA VAL A 329 12.87 -69.80 -11.32
C VAL A 329 12.23 -68.47 -10.87
N GLY A 330 11.46 -68.28 -9.80
CA GLY A 330 11.41 -68.95 -8.50
C GLY A 330 12.02 -68.04 -7.43
N SER A 331 11.25 -67.13 -6.83
CA SER A 331 11.48 -66.71 -5.43
C SER A 331 10.30 -65.91 -4.87
N ASN A 332 9.78 -66.44 -3.77
CA ASN A 332 8.70 -65.92 -2.95
C ASN A 332 9.09 -64.63 -2.22
N GLY A 333 8.07 -63.85 -1.84
CA GLY A 333 8.22 -62.68 -0.98
C GLY A 333 6.88 -62.06 -0.60
N VAL A 334 6.12 -62.80 0.20
CA VAL A 334 4.84 -62.44 0.81
C VAL A 334 4.82 -61.01 1.38
N VAL A 335 3.84 -60.20 0.96
CA VAL A 335 3.34 -59.04 1.72
C VAL A 335 2.11 -59.54 2.49
N PRO A 336 2.09 -59.52 3.84
CA PRO A 336 0.88 -59.78 4.58
C PRO A 336 0.01 -58.52 4.63
N ALA A 337 -1.25 -58.75 4.27
CA ALA A 337 -2.47 -58.32 4.95
C ALA A 337 -2.52 -56.92 5.58
N ALA A 338 -3.40 -56.13 4.96
CA ALA A 338 -4.47 -55.38 5.64
C ALA A 338 -4.48 -55.50 7.18
N ALA A 339 -4.09 -54.42 7.84
CA ALA A 339 -4.63 -54.05 9.12
C ALA A 339 -5.36 -52.72 8.94
N SER A 340 -6.65 -52.77 9.23
CA SER A 340 -7.59 -51.67 9.30
C SER A 340 -6.94 -50.41 9.85
N ALA A 341 -6.95 -49.34 9.06
CA ALA A 341 -6.69 -48.01 9.58
C ALA A 341 -7.86 -47.65 10.50
N THR A 342 -7.66 -47.91 11.79
CA THR A 342 -8.27 -47.17 12.88
C THR A 342 -8.30 -45.70 12.47
N THR A 343 -9.49 -45.14 12.34
CA THR A 343 -9.68 -43.70 12.25
C THR A 343 -9.11 -43.08 13.51
N LEU A 344 -7.82 -42.75 13.50
CA LEU A 344 -7.30 -41.71 14.34
C LEU A 344 -7.98 -40.45 13.86
N ASN A 345 -9.02 -40.05 14.58
CA ASN A 345 -9.39 -38.66 14.73
C ASN A 345 -8.14 -37.93 15.23
N THR A 346 -7.26 -37.53 14.30
CA THR A 346 -6.36 -36.42 14.53
C THR A 346 -7.25 -35.20 14.62
N VAL A 347 -7.75 -34.97 15.84
CA VAL A 347 -8.19 -33.66 16.29
C VAL A 347 -7.02 -32.73 15.97
N HIS A 348 -7.13 -32.02 14.86
CA HIS A 348 -6.22 -30.91 14.58
C HIS A 348 -6.30 -30.02 15.81
N PRO A 349 -5.18 -29.70 16.47
CA PRO A 349 -5.23 -28.80 17.61
C PRO A 349 -5.85 -27.51 17.11
N VAL A 350 -7.01 -27.15 17.69
CA VAL A 350 -7.63 -25.85 17.46
C VAL A 350 -6.53 -24.82 17.72
N PRO A 351 -6.20 -23.95 16.76
CA PRO A 351 -5.17 -22.95 16.98
C PRO A 351 -5.55 -22.10 18.19
N ASP A 352 -4.69 -22.08 19.21
CA ASP A 352 -4.94 -21.26 20.39
C ASP A 352 -4.74 -19.78 20.02
N PHE A 353 -5.81 -19.00 20.15
CA PHE A 353 -5.86 -17.58 19.87
C PHE A 353 -5.84 -16.72 21.15
N SER A 354 -5.66 -17.32 22.34
CA SER A 354 -5.58 -16.62 23.62
C SER A 354 -4.51 -15.52 23.65
N TRP A 355 -3.42 -15.70 22.90
CA TRP A 355 -2.33 -14.72 22.77
C TRP A 355 -2.73 -13.40 22.09
N LEU A 356 -3.90 -13.34 21.44
CA LEU A 356 -4.43 -12.12 20.81
C LEU A 356 -4.99 -11.12 21.83
N VAL A 357 -5.41 -11.57 23.02
CA VAL A 357 -6.06 -10.70 24.01
C VAL A 357 -5.13 -9.55 24.40
N GLY A 358 -5.62 -8.31 24.30
CA GLY A 358 -4.87 -7.10 24.62
C GLY A 358 -3.83 -6.69 23.57
N LYS A 359 -3.66 -7.43 22.47
CA LYS A 359 -2.89 -6.99 21.31
C LYS A 359 -3.73 -6.06 20.43
N TYR A 360 -3.07 -5.13 19.74
CA TYR A 360 -3.75 -4.29 18.77
C TYR A 360 -3.96 -5.04 17.46
N PRO A 361 -5.12 -4.88 16.79
CA PRO A 361 -5.38 -5.46 15.48
C PRO A 361 -4.24 -5.18 14.47
N SER A 362 -3.70 -3.97 14.45
CA SER A 362 -2.58 -3.56 13.60
C SER A 362 -1.33 -4.45 13.73
N ASP A 363 -1.10 -5.04 14.90
CA ASP A 363 0.11 -5.79 15.21
C ASP A 363 -0.02 -7.28 14.82
N VAL A 364 -1.25 -7.80 14.79
CA VAL A 364 -1.53 -9.23 14.60
C VAL A 364 -2.00 -9.56 13.18
N VAL A 365 -2.52 -8.58 12.45
CA VAL A 365 -3.13 -8.76 11.11
C VAL A 365 -2.17 -9.27 10.03
N ASN A 366 -0.85 -9.15 10.24
CA ASN A 366 0.18 -9.72 9.37
C ASN A 366 0.62 -11.13 9.78
N ASP A 367 0.24 -11.60 10.97
CA ASP A 367 0.60 -12.93 11.48
C ASP A 367 -0.14 -14.04 10.72
N LYS A 368 0.58 -15.10 10.35
CA LYS A 368 0.03 -16.22 9.59
C LYS A 368 -1.05 -16.99 10.37
N ARG A 369 -0.94 -17.07 11.69
CA ARG A 369 -1.89 -17.74 12.59
C ARG A 369 -3.20 -16.97 12.66
N PHE A 370 -3.14 -15.65 12.83
CA PHE A 370 -4.31 -14.77 12.78
C PHE A 370 -5.04 -14.91 11.43
N ARG A 371 -4.28 -14.90 10.33
CA ARG A 371 -4.83 -15.04 8.97
C ARG A 371 -5.55 -16.37 8.73
N SER A 372 -5.12 -17.44 9.38
CA SER A 372 -5.78 -18.76 9.23
C SER A 372 -7.17 -18.84 9.85
N ALA A 373 -7.56 -17.88 10.70
CA ALA A 373 -8.91 -17.82 11.26
C ALA A 373 -9.99 -17.48 10.23
N PHE A 374 -9.63 -16.85 9.10
CA PHE A 374 -10.58 -16.31 8.13
C PHE A 374 -10.54 -17.03 6.79
N ASN A 375 -11.71 -17.39 6.24
CA ASN A 375 -11.85 -18.04 4.94
C ASN A 375 -12.38 -17.09 3.87
N GLY A 376 -12.00 -17.33 2.60
CA GLY A 376 -12.54 -16.60 1.46
C GLY A 376 -12.02 -15.16 1.27
N VAL A 377 -11.05 -14.71 2.07
CA VAL A 377 -10.48 -13.36 1.93
C VAL A 377 -9.38 -13.33 0.86
N SER A 378 -9.63 -12.63 -0.25
CA SER A 378 -8.63 -12.48 -1.31
C SER A 378 -7.44 -11.62 -0.84
N ARG A 379 -6.28 -11.72 -1.51
CA ARG A 379 -5.11 -10.87 -1.19
C ARG A 379 -5.43 -9.37 -1.30
N ALA A 380 -6.29 -9.00 -2.25
CA ALA A 380 -6.71 -7.60 -2.44
C ALA A 380 -7.64 -7.13 -1.33
N ASP A 381 -8.54 -7.99 -0.87
CA ASP A 381 -9.42 -7.69 0.27
C ASP A 381 -8.65 -7.63 1.59
N TRP A 382 -7.64 -8.49 1.77
CA TRP A 382 -6.79 -8.46 2.95
C TRP A 382 -6.04 -7.13 3.09
N ILE A 383 -5.54 -6.56 1.99
CA ILE A 383 -4.91 -5.21 2.01
C ILE A 383 -5.92 -4.14 2.42
N LYS A 384 -7.18 -4.24 1.99
CA LYS A 384 -8.25 -3.31 2.39
C LYS A 384 -8.60 -3.42 3.87
N ILE A 385 -8.60 -4.64 4.39
CA ILE A 385 -8.80 -4.93 5.81
C ILE A 385 -7.65 -4.35 6.63
N LEU A 386 -6.40 -4.54 6.21
CA LEU A 386 -5.22 -3.98 6.88
C LEU A 386 -5.31 -2.46 7.00
N GLU A 387 -5.65 -1.78 5.91
CA GLU A 387 -5.84 -0.33 5.92
C GLU A 387 -6.95 0.09 6.90
N ARG A 388 -7.99 -0.72 7.10
CA ARG A 388 -9.15 -0.45 7.95
C ARG A 388 -9.03 -0.98 9.38
N LEU A 389 -7.93 -1.63 9.73
CA LEU A 389 -7.56 -2.01 11.09
C LEU A 389 -6.33 -1.22 11.56
N ALA A 390 -6.04 -0.10 10.89
CA ALA A 390 -4.87 0.74 11.15
C ALA A 390 -5.07 1.65 12.37
N VAL A 391 -6.24 2.27 12.49
CA VAL A 391 -6.65 3.01 13.68
C VAL A 391 -7.57 2.12 14.50
N VAL A 392 -7.14 1.80 15.70
CA VAL A 392 -7.78 0.82 16.59
C VAL A 392 -8.07 1.47 17.93
N ASN A 393 -9.09 0.97 18.62
CA ASN A 393 -9.38 1.41 19.98
C ASN A 393 -8.22 1.07 20.93
N SER A 394 -8.03 1.86 21.98
CA SER A 394 -6.98 1.67 22.99
C SER A 394 -7.09 0.34 23.76
N SER A 395 -8.24 -0.31 23.66
CA SER A 395 -8.55 -1.55 24.39
C SER A 395 -8.06 -2.83 23.69
N GLY A 396 -7.59 -2.75 22.43
CA GLY A 396 -7.09 -3.90 21.67
C GLY A 396 -8.15 -4.97 21.39
N ILE A 397 -7.71 -6.20 21.11
CA ILE A 397 -8.59 -7.35 20.91
C ILE A 397 -9.14 -7.83 22.26
N GLN A 398 -10.46 -7.90 22.36
CA GLN A 398 -11.17 -8.23 23.59
C GLN A 398 -11.98 -9.51 23.46
N MET A 399 -12.24 -10.16 24.59
CA MET A 399 -13.09 -11.35 24.63
C MET A 399 -14.53 -10.92 24.91
N GLN A 400 -15.45 -11.28 24.02
CA GLN A 400 -16.88 -10.97 24.09
C GLN A 400 -17.69 -12.17 23.63
N ASP A 401 -18.57 -12.69 24.48
CA ASP A 401 -19.49 -13.81 24.20
C ASP A 401 -18.82 -15.08 23.62
N GLY A 402 -17.60 -15.39 24.06
CA GLY A 402 -16.81 -16.52 23.55
C GLY A 402 -16.06 -16.25 22.23
N TYR A 403 -16.03 -14.99 21.78
CA TYR A 403 -15.30 -14.53 20.59
C TYR A 403 -14.20 -13.53 20.97
N LEU A 404 -13.09 -13.56 20.25
CA LEU A 404 -12.09 -12.50 20.24
C LEU A 404 -12.50 -11.47 19.20
N VAL A 405 -12.93 -10.31 19.66
CA VAL A 405 -13.52 -9.24 18.84
C VAL A 405 -12.61 -8.03 18.84
N ALA A 406 -12.44 -7.45 17.65
CA ALA A 406 -11.89 -6.11 17.53
C ALA A 406 -12.45 -5.40 16.31
N GLN A 407 -12.39 -4.08 16.40
CA GLN A 407 -12.76 -3.20 15.32
C GLN A 407 -11.67 -2.16 15.12
N GLY A 408 -11.60 -1.67 13.89
CA GLY A 408 -10.76 -0.56 13.55
C GLY A 408 -11.36 0.23 12.41
N CYS A 409 -10.67 1.29 12.08
CA CYS A 409 -10.96 2.08 10.92
C CYS A 409 -9.71 2.40 10.13
N LYS A 410 -9.95 2.92 8.93
CA LYS A 410 -8.91 3.50 8.10
C LYS A 410 -8.50 4.86 8.66
N GLU A 411 -7.20 5.07 8.72
CA GLU A 411 -6.60 6.31 9.20
C GLU A 411 -7.20 7.52 8.49
N HIS A 412 -7.67 8.50 9.28
CA HIS A 412 -8.39 9.70 8.85
C HIS A 412 -9.74 9.49 8.13
N GLU A 413 -10.26 8.26 8.08
CA GLU A 413 -11.51 7.90 7.38
C GLU A 413 -12.43 7.01 8.27
N CYS A 414 -12.41 7.23 9.58
CA CYS A 414 -13.11 6.37 10.54
C CYS A 414 -14.64 6.40 10.47
N SER A 415 -15.24 7.42 9.86
CA SER A 415 -16.68 7.50 9.65
C SER A 415 -17.16 6.75 8.39
N THR A 416 -16.27 6.49 7.44
CA THR A 416 -16.64 5.95 6.12
C THR A 416 -16.03 4.59 5.84
N GLU A 417 -14.91 4.24 6.46
CA GLU A 417 -14.15 3.03 6.15
C GLU A 417 -13.76 2.30 7.43
N GLN A 418 -14.50 1.24 7.74
CA GLN A 418 -14.36 0.49 8.99
C GLN A 418 -14.22 -1.01 8.70
N ALA A 419 -13.52 -1.71 9.60
CA ALA A 419 -13.46 -3.17 9.58
C ALA A 419 -13.59 -3.72 10.99
N ALA A 420 -14.28 -4.84 11.11
CA ALA A 420 -14.43 -5.55 12.37
C ALA A 420 -14.27 -7.05 12.14
N PHE A 421 -13.78 -7.75 13.16
CA PHE A 421 -13.67 -9.20 13.12
C PHE A 421 -14.00 -9.82 14.47
N ALA A 422 -14.42 -11.08 14.43
CA ALA A 422 -14.74 -11.90 15.59
C ALA A 422 -14.21 -13.30 15.32
N ILE A 423 -13.33 -13.81 16.18
CA ILE A 423 -12.78 -15.18 16.10
C ILE A 423 -13.36 -15.99 17.24
N ASN A 424 -14.06 -17.07 16.95
CA ASN A 424 -14.58 -17.96 17.98
C ASN A 424 -13.41 -18.61 18.73
N ALA A 425 -13.34 -18.43 20.04
CA ALA A 425 -12.21 -18.88 20.85
C ALA A 425 -12.09 -20.42 20.92
N THR A 426 -13.17 -21.15 20.66
CA THR A 426 -13.24 -22.62 20.77
C THR A 426 -13.02 -23.33 19.43
N SER A 427 -13.46 -22.73 18.32
CA SER A 427 -13.30 -23.33 16.98
C SER A 427 -12.15 -22.74 16.18
N GLY A 428 -11.64 -21.56 16.58
CA GLY A 428 -10.61 -20.83 15.85
C GLY A 428 -11.07 -20.23 14.51
N LYS A 429 -12.36 -20.37 14.17
CA LYS A 429 -12.96 -19.80 12.97
C LYS A 429 -13.43 -18.38 13.26
N GLY A 430 -13.12 -17.46 12.33
CA GLY A 430 -13.47 -16.06 12.43
C GLY A 430 -14.31 -15.54 11.28
N VAL A 431 -15.11 -14.52 11.60
CA VAL A 431 -15.90 -13.72 10.66
C VAL A 431 -15.31 -12.33 10.61
N MET A 432 -15.30 -11.74 9.41
CA MET A 432 -14.76 -10.40 9.19
C MET A 432 -15.69 -9.58 8.31
N LEU A 433 -15.88 -8.31 8.67
CA LEU A 433 -16.70 -7.36 7.93
C LEU A 433 -15.86 -6.16 7.53
N VAL A 434 -16.14 -5.65 6.34
CA VAL A 434 -15.60 -4.39 5.84
C VAL A 434 -16.78 -3.52 5.44
N LYS A 435 -16.94 -2.38 6.13
CA LYS A 435 -17.97 -1.37 5.87
C LYS A 435 -17.34 -0.21 5.12
N GLN A 436 -17.96 0.18 4.01
CA GLN A 436 -17.62 1.34 3.22
C GLN A 436 -18.85 2.19 2.93
N THR A 437 -18.86 3.44 3.42
CA THR A 437 -19.94 4.40 3.24
C THR A 437 -19.53 5.45 2.21
N SER A 438 -20.26 5.55 1.09
CA SER A 438 -19.85 6.37 -0.07
C SER A 438 -20.42 7.80 -0.10
N ASN A 439 -21.40 8.14 0.74
CA ASN A 439 -21.99 9.49 0.84
C ASN A 439 -22.69 9.70 2.20
N PRO A 440 -22.86 10.97 2.67
CA PRO A 440 -23.56 11.30 3.93
C PRO A 440 -25.08 11.06 3.91
N SER A 441 -25.63 10.53 2.80
CA SER A 441 -27.06 10.25 2.61
C SER A 441 -27.42 8.76 2.45
N GLY A 442 -26.60 7.84 2.97
CA GLY A 442 -27.17 6.64 3.59
C GLY A 442 -27.18 5.30 2.83
N ASN A 443 -26.17 4.98 1.99
CA ASN A 443 -25.98 3.59 1.53
C ASN A 443 -24.57 3.08 1.92
N ALA A 444 -24.48 2.31 3.00
CA ALA A 444 -23.26 1.63 3.42
C ALA A 444 -23.14 0.28 2.69
N SER A 445 -22.04 0.07 1.97
CA SER A 445 -21.71 -1.22 1.39
C SER A 445 -20.92 -2.05 2.41
N ILE A 446 -21.47 -3.20 2.80
CA ILE A 446 -20.82 -4.12 3.74
C ILE A 446 -20.42 -5.39 3.00
N LYS A 447 -19.13 -5.72 3.07
CA LYS A 447 -18.60 -6.98 2.56
C LYS A 447 -18.29 -7.91 3.74
N ILE A 448 -18.91 -9.08 3.76
CA ILE A 448 -18.79 -10.07 4.83
C ILE A 448 -17.94 -11.24 4.33
N PHE A 449 -16.96 -11.62 5.13
CA PHE A 449 -16.13 -12.81 4.95
C PHE A 449 -16.41 -13.76 6.11
N GLN A 450 -17.09 -14.85 5.81
CA GLN A 450 -17.55 -15.81 6.82
C GLN A 450 -17.32 -17.24 6.34
N TRP A 451 -17.25 -18.16 7.28
CA TRP A 451 -17.26 -19.59 6.97
C TRP A 451 -18.70 -20.04 6.67
N PRO A 452 -18.91 -21.03 5.79
CA PRO A 452 -20.25 -21.55 5.51
C PRO A 452 -20.99 -22.03 6.77
N ASP A 453 -20.25 -22.53 7.76
CA ASP A 453 -20.76 -23.04 9.04
C ASP A 453 -20.67 -22.05 10.21
N LEU A 454 -20.22 -20.81 9.96
CA LEU A 454 -20.18 -19.73 10.97
C LEU A 454 -20.69 -18.42 10.34
N PRO A 455 -22.02 -18.23 10.23
CA PRO A 455 -22.59 -17.02 9.66
C PRO A 455 -22.48 -15.82 10.61
N VAL A 456 -22.38 -14.60 10.08
CA VAL A 456 -22.23 -13.37 10.89
C VAL A 456 -23.36 -13.14 11.90
N GLY A 457 -24.58 -13.57 11.57
CA GLY A 457 -25.77 -13.37 12.41
C GLY A 457 -25.70 -14.05 13.77
N VAL A 458 -24.84 -15.08 13.93
CA VAL A 458 -24.63 -15.76 15.22
C VAL A 458 -23.35 -15.29 15.93
N THR A 459 -22.77 -14.18 15.48
CA THR A 459 -21.56 -13.58 16.09
C THR A 459 -21.88 -12.22 16.70
N PRO A 460 -21.00 -11.70 17.58
CA PRO A 460 -21.14 -10.33 18.10
C PRO A 460 -21.13 -9.22 17.03
N LEU A 461 -20.82 -9.55 15.76
CA LEU A 461 -20.86 -8.62 14.63
C LEU A 461 -22.21 -8.60 13.90
N SER A 462 -23.24 -9.23 14.45
CA SER A 462 -24.59 -9.24 13.87
C SER A 462 -25.21 -7.84 13.75
N SER A 463 -25.01 -6.98 14.75
CA SER A 463 -25.45 -5.57 14.72
C SER A 463 -24.77 -4.75 13.63
N TRP A 464 -23.47 -5.00 13.40
CA TRP A 464 -22.71 -4.42 12.29
C TRP A 464 -23.24 -4.84 10.92
N ALA A 465 -23.74 -6.07 10.80
CA ALA A 465 -24.35 -6.55 9.55
C ALA A 465 -25.75 -5.96 9.32
N GLN A 466 -26.49 -5.60 10.39
CA GLN A 466 -27.85 -5.07 10.33
C GLN A 466 -27.92 -3.60 9.92
N GLU A 467 -26.89 -2.79 10.19
CA GLU A 467 -26.80 -1.37 9.76
C GLU A 467 -26.84 -1.14 8.23
N ALA A 468 -26.75 -2.19 7.41
CA ALA A 468 -26.88 -2.12 5.94
C ALA A 468 -28.27 -2.43 5.40
N ALA A 469 -29.19 -2.96 6.23
CA ALA A 469 -30.57 -3.20 5.85
C ALA A 469 -31.43 -2.12 6.51
N GLY A 470 -31.72 -1.05 5.77
CA GLY A 470 -32.58 0.04 6.24
C GLY A 470 -33.90 -0.51 6.77
N THR A 471 -34.06 -0.46 8.09
CA THR A 471 -35.33 -0.64 8.76
C THR A 471 -35.33 0.23 10.01
N ASP A 472 -36.29 1.15 10.05
CA ASP A 472 -36.59 2.03 11.17
C ASP A 472 -36.78 1.22 12.46
N ALA A 473 -35.94 1.49 13.46
CA ALA A 473 -36.28 1.33 14.87
C ALA A 473 -35.33 2.14 15.75
N ALA A 474 -35.84 3.21 16.35
CA ALA A 474 -35.22 3.92 17.46
C ALA A 474 -35.43 3.14 18.79
N PRO A 475 -34.86 3.58 19.92
CA PRO A 475 -33.49 3.31 20.34
C PRO A 475 -33.45 2.48 21.65
N SER A 476 -32.37 1.73 21.88
CA SER A 476 -32.04 1.29 23.24
C SER A 476 -30.53 1.29 23.48
N ALA A 477 -30.12 2.29 24.27
CA ALA A 477 -29.03 2.31 25.26
C ALA A 477 -27.63 1.81 24.88
N GLN A 478 -26.76 2.80 24.60
CA GLN A 478 -25.45 3.04 25.22
C GLN A 478 -24.31 2.01 25.03
N THR A 479 -23.31 2.43 24.25
CA THR A 479 -21.93 2.55 24.78
C THR A 479 -21.15 3.61 23.99
N ALA A 480 -20.71 4.65 24.70
CA ALA A 480 -20.11 5.86 24.17
C ALA A 480 -18.71 5.62 23.58
N SER A 481 -18.48 6.08 22.35
CA SER A 481 -17.15 6.37 21.82
C SER A 481 -16.74 7.77 22.28
N PHE A 482 -15.75 7.86 23.17
CA PHE A 482 -15.24 9.13 23.66
C PHE A 482 -14.60 9.94 22.52
N GLN A 483 -15.19 11.07 22.19
CA GLN A 483 -14.64 12.05 21.26
C GLN A 483 -13.52 12.84 21.95
N GLN A 484 -12.47 13.21 21.21
CA GLN A 484 -11.33 13.97 21.75
C GLN A 484 -11.71 15.46 21.82
N THR A 485 -11.99 15.96 23.04
CA THR A 485 -12.26 17.38 23.34
C THR A 485 -11.04 17.99 24.06
N SER A 486 -11.04 19.31 24.30
CA SER A 486 -9.97 19.99 25.06
C SER A 486 -10.07 19.77 26.58
N PHE A 487 -11.16 19.15 27.04
CA PHE A 487 -11.42 18.78 28.43
C PHE A 487 -11.70 17.28 28.55
N GLU A 488 -11.78 16.73 29.76
CA GLU A 488 -12.07 15.31 29.94
C GLU A 488 -13.58 15.06 29.90
N CYS A 489 -14.07 14.35 28.89
CA CYS A 489 -15.49 14.01 28.76
C CYS A 489 -16.07 13.20 29.91
N SER A 490 -15.24 12.47 30.66
CA SER A 490 -15.64 11.78 31.89
C SER A 490 -15.94 12.75 33.06
N LYS A 491 -15.50 14.00 32.96
CA LYS A 491 -15.70 15.06 33.96
C LYS A 491 -16.68 16.14 33.48
N ALA A 492 -17.40 15.90 32.38
CA ALA A 492 -18.40 16.83 31.87
C ALA A 492 -19.51 17.06 32.91
N HIS A 493 -19.85 18.33 33.17
CA HIS A 493 -20.82 18.72 34.21
C HIS A 493 -21.96 19.60 33.72
N SER A 494 -21.84 20.19 32.52
CA SER A 494 -22.89 21.02 31.93
C SER A 494 -23.49 20.38 30.68
N ASP A 495 -24.70 20.81 30.33
CA ASP A 495 -25.36 20.39 29.10
C ASP A 495 -24.49 20.72 27.88
N ALA A 496 -23.82 21.88 27.89
CA ALA A 496 -22.86 22.26 26.88
C ALA A 496 -21.73 21.22 26.73
N GLU A 497 -21.07 20.84 27.83
CA GLU A 497 -19.99 19.85 27.83
C GLU A 497 -20.45 18.45 27.41
N HIS A 498 -21.64 18.02 27.85
CA HIS A 498 -22.21 16.74 27.43
C HIS A 498 -22.51 16.71 25.93
N ILE A 499 -23.10 17.79 25.39
CA ILE A 499 -23.36 17.92 23.96
C ILE A 499 -22.04 17.88 23.18
N ILE A 500 -21.03 18.64 23.60
CA ILE A 500 -19.68 18.66 22.99
C ILE A 500 -19.06 17.25 22.99
N CYS A 501 -19.19 16.51 24.08
CA CYS A 501 -18.63 15.15 24.19
C CYS A 501 -19.36 14.11 23.34
N SER A 502 -20.64 14.33 23.04
CA SER A 502 -21.46 13.45 22.21
C SER A 502 -21.40 13.78 20.72
N ASP A 503 -20.89 14.96 20.34
CA ASP A 503 -20.88 15.46 18.97
C ASP A 503 -19.44 15.65 18.46
N ALA A 504 -19.07 14.89 17.43
CA ALA A 504 -17.72 14.89 16.89
C ALA A 504 -17.30 16.23 16.25
N GLU A 505 -18.24 16.99 15.70
CA GLU A 505 -17.94 18.31 15.10
C GLU A 505 -17.69 19.34 16.19
N LEU A 506 -18.54 19.37 17.22
CA LEU A 506 -18.35 20.26 18.38
C LEU A 506 -17.09 19.90 19.17
N ALA A 507 -16.76 18.61 19.31
CA ALA A 507 -15.50 18.18 19.93
C ALA A 507 -14.26 18.68 19.16
N SER A 508 -14.31 18.63 17.82
CA SER A 508 -13.25 19.16 16.96
C SER A 508 -13.12 20.69 17.03
N ASP A 509 -14.25 21.39 17.07
CA ASP A 509 -14.28 22.85 17.23
C ASP A 509 -13.78 23.29 18.61
N ASP A 510 -14.02 22.50 19.66
CA ASP A 510 -13.46 22.71 21.00
C ASP A 510 -11.92 22.61 21.03
N VAL A 511 -11.35 21.58 20.38
CA VAL A 511 -9.89 21.44 20.23
C VAL A 511 -9.30 22.60 19.41
N ARG A 512 -9.99 23.03 18.35
CA ARG A 512 -9.55 24.17 17.53
C ARG A 512 -9.56 25.48 18.32
N LEU A 513 -10.61 25.71 19.11
CA LEU A 513 -10.74 26.90 19.94
C LEU A 513 -9.61 26.96 20.98
N ALA A 514 -9.26 25.83 21.61
CA ALA A 514 -8.14 25.75 22.55
C ALA A 514 -6.80 26.17 21.91
N ALA A 515 -6.56 25.78 20.65
CA ALA A 515 -5.35 26.17 19.93
C ALA A 515 -5.30 27.68 19.62
N ILE A 516 -6.44 28.30 19.25
CA ILE A 516 -6.52 29.74 18.99
C ILE A 516 -6.44 30.53 20.29
N TYR A 517 -7.08 30.04 21.36
CA TYR A 517 -6.99 30.62 22.70
C TYR A 517 -5.55 30.72 23.20
N ALA A 518 -4.73 29.68 23.00
CA ALA A 518 -3.32 29.70 23.37
C ALA A 518 -2.54 30.80 22.63
N LYS A 519 -2.83 31.02 21.35
CA LYS A 519 -2.22 32.10 20.55
C LYS A 519 -2.69 33.48 21.00
N ALA A 520 -4.00 33.66 21.20
CA ALA A 520 -4.59 34.90 21.66
C ALA A 520 -4.06 35.30 23.05
N LYS A 521 -3.94 34.34 23.97
CA LYS A 521 -3.38 34.56 25.30
C LYS A 521 -1.92 35.02 25.25
N ALA A 522 -1.13 34.50 24.31
CA ALA A 522 0.27 34.87 24.15
C ALA A 522 0.45 36.26 23.51
N ALA A 523 -0.53 36.72 22.74
CA ALA A 523 -0.49 37.99 22.02
C ALA A 523 -1.22 39.14 22.74
N ALA A 524 -2.07 38.86 23.74
CA ALA A 524 -2.89 39.87 24.39
C ALA A 524 -2.06 40.89 25.21
N ASP A 525 -2.28 42.18 24.92
CA ASP A 525 -1.60 43.31 25.58
C ASP A 525 -2.06 43.50 27.04
N ASP A 526 -3.33 43.18 27.32
CA ASP A 526 -3.93 43.22 28.67
C ASP A 526 -4.38 41.82 29.11
N PRO A 527 -3.55 41.12 29.91
CA PRO A 527 -3.86 39.78 30.41
C PRO A 527 -5.08 39.74 31.34
N VAL A 528 -5.39 40.84 32.05
CA VAL A 528 -6.50 40.91 33.01
C VAL A 528 -7.81 40.99 32.23
N ALA A 529 -7.91 41.93 31.29
CA ALA A 529 -9.07 42.06 30.41
C ALA A 529 -9.31 40.79 29.59
N PHE A 530 -8.24 40.13 29.10
CA PHE A 530 -8.35 38.87 28.36
C PHE A 530 -8.98 37.74 29.21
N LYS A 531 -8.54 37.63 30.47
CA LYS A 531 -9.05 36.61 31.41
C LYS A 531 -10.52 36.88 31.76
N GLU A 532 -10.89 38.13 31.99
CA GLU A 532 -12.27 38.53 32.29
C GLU A 532 -13.21 38.23 31.12
N ARG A 533 -12.85 38.64 29.89
CA ARG A 533 -13.60 38.34 28.68
C ARG A 533 -13.79 36.84 28.49
N THR A 534 -12.71 36.07 28.58
CA THR A 534 -12.76 34.60 28.36
C THR A 534 -13.66 33.94 29.40
N ARG A 535 -13.55 34.35 30.67
CA ARG A 535 -14.41 33.84 31.74
C ARG A 535 -15.88 34.18 31.49
N ALA A 536 -16.18 35.41 31.07
CA ALA A 536 -17.55 35.82 30.76
C ALA A 536 -18.15 34.97 29.62
N GLN A 537 -17.37 34.70 28.58
CA GLN A 537 -17.80 33.87 27.44
C GLN A 537 -17.93 32.40 27.79
N TRP A 538 -17.06 31.87 28.65
CA TRP A 538 -17.21 30.52 29.18
C TRP A 538 -18.49 30.41 30.02
N ASN A 539 -18.73 31.34 30.95
CA ASN A 539 -19.96 31.37 31.74
C ASN A 539 -21.23 31.47 30.88
N TYR A 540 -21.20 32.27 29.80
CA TYR A 540 -22.30 32.35 28.85
C TYR A 540 -22.58 31.00 28.20
N ARG A 541 -21.53 30.29 27.74
CA ARG A 541 -21.67 28.95 27.17
C ARG A 541 -22.33 27.99 28.16
N GLU A 542 -21.87 27.97 29.40
CA GLU A 542 -22.38 27.07 30.44
C GLU A 542 -23.84 27.35 30.81
N GLN A 543 -24.27 28.63 30.77
CA GLN A 543 -25.60 29.04 31.24
C GLN A 543 -26.66 29.17 30.14
N GLN A 544 -26.26 29.41 28.89
CA GLN A 544 -27.20 29.77 27.81
C GLN A 544 -27.24 28.75 26.67
N CYS A 545 -26.20 27.91 26.51
CA CYS A 545 -26.16 26.93 25.44
C CYS A 545 -26.54 25.52 25.91
N HIS A 546 -27.83 25.20 25.79
CA HIS A 546 -28.38 23.87 26.06
C HIS A 546 -28.64 23.04 24.80
N GLU A 547 -28.31 23.58 23.62
CA GLU A 547 -28.55 22.93 22.33
C GLU A 547 -27.35 23.10 21.38
N ARG A 548 -27.22 22.15 20.46
CA ARG A 548 -26.13 22.08 19.47
C ARG A 548 -25.94 23.38 18.69
N GLU A 549 -27.02 23.99 18.22
CA GLU A 549 -26.97 25.18 17.37
C GLU A 549 -26.43 26.42 18.11
N CYS A 550 -26.72 26.54 19.41
CA CYS A 550 -26.15 27.60 20.25
C CYS A 550 -24.63 27.47 20.34
N LEU A 551 -24.14 26.24 20.57
CA LEU A 551 -22.71 25.96 20.68
C LEU A 551 -21.98 26.24 19.37
N ILE A 552 -22.54 25.86 18.21
CA ILE A 552 -21.95 26.14 16.90
C ILE A 552 -21.76 27.65 16.69
N ARG A 553 -22.80 28.45 16.98
CA ARG A 553 -22.72 29.91 16.85
C ARG A 553 -21.70 30.50 17.82
N TRP A 554 -21.73 30.04 19.07
CA TRP A 554 -20.77 30.48 20.09
C TRP A 554 -19.32 30.17 19.68
N TYR A 555 -19.02 28.95 19.19
CA TYR A 555 -17.69 28.58 18.72
C TYR A 555 -17.26 29.42 17.51
N ALA A 556 -18.17 29.70 16.56
CA ALA A 556 -17.87 30.57 15.42
C ALA A 556 -17.48 31.99 15.88
N ASP A 557 -18.27 32.58 16.78
CA ASP A 557 -18.03 33.92 17.31
C ASP A 557 -16.74 34.00 18.13
N GLN A 558 -16.48 33.00 18.99
CA GLN A 558 -15.24 32.96 19.77
C GLN A 558 -14.01 32.76 18.91
N ASN A 559 -14.08 31.95 17.85
CA ASN A 559 -12.96 31.76 16.94
C ASN A 559 -12.59 33.08 16.24
N VAL A 560 -13.57 33.85 15.77
CA VAL A 560 -13.33 35.15 15.14
C VAL A 560 -12.73 36.14 16.14
N ALA A 561 -13.32 36.25 17.32
CA ALA A 561 -12.86 37.20 18.32
C ALA A 561 -11.47 36.88 18.88
N LEU A 562 -11.16 35.61 19.16
CA LEU A 562 -9.82 35.21 19.62
C LEU A 562 -8.78 35.31 18.51
N ALA A 563 -9.15 35.07 17.24
CA ALA A 563 -8.24 35.29 16.12
C ALA A 563 -7.88 36.79 15.98
N ALA A 564 -8.85 37.69 16.11
CA ALA A 564 -8.60 39.13 16.08
C ALA A 564 -7.69 39.58 17.24
N ILE A 565 -7.88 39.03 18.45
CA ILE A 565 -6.99 39.30 19.59
C ILE A 565 -5.58 38.75 19.32
N ALA A 566 -5.46 37.55 18.74
CA ALA A 566 -4.17 36.95 18.39
C ALA A 566 -3.38 37.76 17.35
N GLU A 567 -4.07 38.48 16.46
CA GLU A 567 -3.45 39.32 15.43
C GLU A 567 -3.16 40.74 15.90
N THR A 568 -4.02 41.31 16.74
CA THR A 568 -3.97 42.74 17.10
C THR A 568 -3.49 43.03 18.51
N GLY A 569 -3.45 42.03 19.39
CA GLY A 569 -3.15 42.17 20.82
C GLY A 569 -4.25 42.83 21.67
N LYS A 570 -5.25 43.45 21.03
CA LYS A 570 -6.28 44.24 21.70
C LYS A 570 -7.49 43.40 22.10
N VAL A 571 -7.81 43.40 23.40
CA VAL A 571 -9.03 42.79 23.94
C VAL A 571 -10.17 43.79 23.84
N ALA A 572 -10.99 43.70 22.79
CA ALA A 572 -12.18 44.55 22.67
C ALA A 572 -13.21 44.17 23.76
N GLN A 573 -13.73 45.18 24.47
CA GLN A 573 -14.93 45.04 25.29
C GLN A 573 -16.15 45.13 24.37
N GLN A 574 -16.95 44.06 24.33
CA GLN A 574 -18.32 44.11 23.83
C GLN A 574 -19.27 44.08 25.01
#